data_AF-A0A536NPZ9-F1
#
_entry.id   AF-A0A536NPZ9-F1
#
_cell.length_a   1.000
_cell.length_b   1.000
_cell.length_c   1.000
_cell.angle_alpha   90.00
_cell.angle_beta   90.00
_cell.angle_gamma   90.00
#
_symmetry.space_group_name_H-M   'P 1'
#
loop_
_entity.id
_entity.type
_entity.pdbx_description
1 polymer ?
#
loop_
_entity_poly.entity_id
_entity_poly.type
_entity_poly.pdbx_seq_one_letter_code
_entity_poly.pdbx_strand_id
1 'polypeptide(L)'
;MIRHFGRSLRSRKGQAGFTLIELLVVVTILGVLAAIVTLSLVGLTTNAQAKACEQEYKTVQAGLDAYIANNNVDTVSPTGVNGTSDMTSPVLLYNSAPSATAPTYLRNSPTQWAYVWDATGRITSVRPAAGGPAVPSGCVVSGG
;
A
#
# COMPACT_ATOMS: atom_id res chain seq x y z
N MET A 1 49.89 31.35 -56.17
CA MET A 1 48.57 30.89 -55.68
C MET A 1 48.80 30.15 -54.38
N ILE A 2 48.08 30.56 -53.35
CA ILE A 2 48.36 30.36 -51.91
C ILE A 2 47.70 29.06 -51.40
N ARG A 3 48.44 28.34 -50.52
CA ARG A 3 48.05 27.49 -49.36
C ARG A 3 46.68 26.79 -49.38
N HIS A 4 46.52 25.52 -48.97
CA HIS A 4 46.72 25.05 -47.60
C HIS A 4 46.70 23.50 -47.55
N PHE A 5 47.76 22.90 -47.01
CA PHE A 5 47.77 21.51 -46.55
C PHE A 5 46.95 21.41 -45.26
N GLY A 6 45.73 20.86 -45.35
CA GLY A 6 44.89 20.57 -44.19
C GLY A 6 45.43 19.37 -43.40
N ARG A 7 46.21 19.63 -42.35
CA ARG A 7 46.68 18.60 -41.42
C ARG A 7 45.53 18.23 -40.48
N SER A 8 44.86 17.12 -40.78
CA SER A 8 43.89 16.49 -39.89
C SER A 8 44.58 16.00 -38.62
N LEU A 9 44.45 16.74 -37.52
CA LEU A 9 44.86 16.30 -36.20
C LEU A 9 43.74 15.41 -35.62
N ARG A 10 43.79 14.13 -35.96
CA ARG A 10 42.97 13.12 -35.29
C ARG A 10 43.54 12.88 -33.89
N SER A 11 43.02 13.63 -32.91
CA SER A 11 43.24 13.37 -31.50
C SER A 11 42.75 11.96 -31.17
N ARG A 12 43.68 11.02 -30.95
CA ARG A 12 43.37 9.75 -30.33
C ARG A 12 43.08 10.05 -28.85
N LYS A 13 41.83 10.38 -28.53
CA LYS A 13 41.33 10.31 -27.16
C LYS A 13 41.64 8.90 -26.67
N GLY A 14 42.54 8.79 -25.69
CA GLY A 14 42.97 7.53 -25.11
C GLY A 14 41.74 6.76 -24.63
N GLN A 15 41.49 5.60 -25.23
CA GLN A 15 40.62 4.61 -24.63
C GLN A 15 41.38 4.06 -23.43
N ALA A 16 41.23 4.71 -22.28
CA ALA A 16 41.61 4.14 -21.01
C ALA A 16 40.72 2.89 -20.82
N GLY A 17 41.28 1.72 -21.10
CA GLY A 17 40.61 0.45 -20.90
C GLY A 17 40.36 0.27 -19.41
N PHE A 18 39.10 0.04 -19.04
CA PHE A 18 38.73 -0.44 -17.72
C PHE A 18 39.59 -1.65 -17.39
N THR A 19 40.25 -1.63 -16.23
CA THR A 19 41.03 -2.78 -15.81
C THR A 19 40.08 -3.92 -15.44
N LEU A 20 40.49 -5.17 -15.71
CA LEU A 20 39.71 -6.35 -15.31
C LEU A 20 39.47 -6.37 -13.79
N ILE A 21 40.44 -5.86 -13.03
CA ILE A 21 40.33 -5.74 -11.56
C ILE A 21 39.30 -4.69 -11.13
N GLU A 22 39.14 -3.58 -11.86
CA GLU A 22 38.10 -2.58 -11.57
C GLU A 22 36.71 -3.18 -11.74
N LEU A 23 36.48 -3.92 -12.83
CA LEU A 23 35.19 -4.58 -13.02
C LEU A 23 34.98 -5.70 -12.01
N LEU A 24 36.02 -6.46 -11.63
CA LEU A 24 35.92 -7.52 -10.63
C LEU A 24 35.53 -6.97 -9.25
N VAL A 25 36.19 -5.90 -8.78
CA VAL A 25 35.86 -5.30 -7.47
C VAL A 25 34.46 -4.71 -7.49
N VAL A 26 34.02 -4.10 -8.60
CA VAL A 26 32.67 -3.53 -8.69
C VAL A 26 31.59 -4.60 -8.61
N VAL A 27 31.69 -5.68 -9.41
CA VAL A 27 30.64 -6.73 -9.40
C VAL A 27 30.63 -7.52 -8.10
N THR A 28 31.77 -7.65 -7.42
CA THR A 28 31.82 -8.29 -6.09
C THR A 28 31.12 -7.43 -5.04
N ILE A 29 31.38 -6.12 -5.00
CA ILE A 29 30.68 -5.20 -4.08
C ILE A 29 29.17 -5.19 -4.40
N LEU A 30 28.78 -5.09 -5.67
CA LEU A 30 27.37 -5.15 -6.07
C LEU A 30 26.71 -6.47 -5.70
N GLY A 31 27.44 -7.60 -5.80
CA GLY A 31 26.95 -8.92 -5.39
C GLY A 31 26.68 -9.00 -3.89
N VAL A 32 27.59 -8.49 -3.05
CA VAL A 32 27.41 -8.45 -1.59
C VAL A 32 26.24 -7.55 -1.20
N LEU A 33 26.16 -6.34 -1.78
CA LEU A 33 25.07 -5.41 -1.51
C LEU A 33 23.71 -5.99 -1.91
N ALA A 34 23.62 -6.62 -3.09
CA ALA A 34 22.39 -7.25 -3.56
C ALA A 34 21.92 -8.37 -2.60
N ALA A 35 22.85 -9.19 -2.09
CA ALA A 35 22.52 -10.27 -1.15
C ALA A 35 21.97 -9.77 0.20
N ILE A 36 22.50 -8.67 0.74
CA ILE A 36 22.01 -8.08 2.00
C ILE A 36 20.62 -7.46 1.80
N VAL A 37 20.44 -6.74 0.69
CA VAL A 37 19.19 -6.04 0.38
C VAL A 37 18.03 -7.02 0.22
N THR A 38 18.22 -8.14 -0.48
CA THR A 38 17.14 -9.14 -0.69
C THR A 38 16.58 -9.70 0.61
N LEU A 39 17.42 -10.06 1.58
CA LEU A 39 16.98 -10.56 2.87
C LEU A 39 16.23 -9.49 3.69
N SER A 40 16.66 -8.24 3.62
CA SER A 40 16.01 -7.14 4.33
C SER A 40 14.61 -6.80 3.80
N LEU A 41 14.39 -6.91 2.48
CA LEU A 41 13.12 -6.59 1.82
C LEU A 41 11.98 -7.52 2.24
N VAL A 42 12.24 -8.81 2.42
CA VAL A 42 11.20 -9.81 2.76
C VAL A 42 10.54 -9.52 4.11
N GLY A 43 11.32 -9.08 5.11
CA GLY A 43 10.78 -8.70 6.42
C GLY A 43 10.05 -7.35 6.42
N LEU A 44 10.43 -6.43 5.53
CA LEU A 44 9.81 -5.10 5.44
C LEU A 44 8.43 -5.15 4.79
N THR A 45 8.25 -5.97 3.74
CA THR A 45 6.98 -6.05 3.01
C THR A 45 5.85 -6.63 3.86
N THR A 46 6.13 -7.67 4.65
CA THR A 46 5.16 -8.29 5.55
C THR A 46 4.69 -7.33 6.64
N ASN A 47 5.63 -6.58 7.24
CA ASN A 47 5.31 -5.53 8.22
C ASN A 47 4.53 -4.37 7.60
N ALA A 48 4.92 -3.93 6.39
CA ALA A 48 4.21 -2.88 5.68
C ALA A 48 2.76 -3.27 5.37
N GLN A 49 2.52 -4.52 4.94
CA GLN A 49 1.17 -5.03 4.71
C GLN A 49 0.33 -5.10 6.00
N ALA A 50 0.91 -5.57 7.10
CA ALA A 50 0.23 -5.58 8.40
C ALA A 50 -0.16 -4.15 8.85
N LYS A 51 0.74 -3.18 8.67
CA LYS A 51 0.47 -1.77 8.98
C LYS A 51 -0.57 -1.14 8.05
N ALA A 52 -0.57 -1.48 6.77
CA ALA A 52 -1.61 -1.05 5.85
C ALA A 52 -2.98 -1.56 6.28
N CYS A 53 -3.07 -2.83 6.68
CA CYS A 53 -4.30 -3.43 7.19
C CYS A 53 -4.78 -2.78 8.49
N GLU A 54 -3.87 -2.51 9.43
CA GLU A 54 -4.18 -1.79 10.67
C GLU A 54 -4.70 -0.36 10.41
N GLN A 55 -4.13 0.35 9.43
CA GLN A 55 -4.55 1.70 9.06
C GLN A 55 -5.92 1.70 8.36
N GLU A 56 -6.16 0.77 7.44
CA GLU A 56 -7.46 0.65 6.78
C GLU A 56 -8.55 0.31 7.80
N TYR A 57 -8.28 -0.63 8.72
CA TYR A 57 -9.15 -0.95 9.86
C TYR A 57 -9.53 0.30 10.67
N LYS A 58 -8.54 1.10 11.08
CA LYS A 58 -8.79 2.33 11.86
C LYS A 58 -9.61 3.35 11.08
N THR A 59 -9.38 3.44 9.77
CA THR A 59 -10.14 4.32 8.87
C THR A 59 -11.61 3.88 8.79
N VAL A 60 -11.85 2.57 8.69
CA VAL A 60 -13.22 2.02 8.66
C VAL A 60 -13.90 2.22 10.01
N GLN A 61 -13.22 1.97 11.13
CA GLN A 61 -13.75 2.20 12.47
C GLN A 61 -14.16 3.67 12.65
N ALA A 62 -13.27 4.60 12.29
CA ALA A 62 -13.58 6.03 12.36
C ALA A 62 -14.76 6.43 11.45
N GLY A 63 -14.92 5.77 10.30
CA GLY A 63 -16.06 5.98 9.41
C GLY A 63 -17.38 5.50 10.02
N LEU A 64 -17.38 4.33 10.69
CA LEU A 64 -18.54 3.84 11.45
C LEU A 64 -18.90 4.80 12.60
N ASP A 65 -17.90 5.23 13.38
CA ASP A 65 -18.11 6.16 14.49
C ASP A 65 -18.69 7.51 13.98
N ALA A 66 -18.17 8.02 12.86
CA ALA A 66 -18.67 9.23 12.23
C ALA A 66 -20.09 9.07 11.67
N TYR A 67 -20.42 7.91 11.08
CA TYR A 67 -21.77 7.59 10.61
C TYR A 67 -22.77 7.59 11.78
N ILE A 68 -22.42 6.90 12.87
CA ILE A 68 -23.23 6.81 14.10
C ILE A 68 -23.49 8.22 14.65
N ALA A 69 -22.43 9.02 14.79
CA ALA A 69 -22.54 10.38 15.29
C ALA A 69 -23.38 11.30 14.38
N ASN A 70 -23.17 11.24 13.06
CA ASN A 70 -23.89 12.12 12.12
C ASN A 70 -25.37 11.75 11.96
N ASN A 71 -25.71 10.47 12.03
CA ASN A 71 -27.11 10.02 11.94
C ASN A 71 -27.82 9.97 13.31
N ASN A 72 -27.09 10.26 14.39
CA ASN A 72 -27.61 10.24 15.76
C ASN A 72 -28.27 8.88 16.11
N VAL A 73 -27.60 7.78 15.73
CA VAL A 73 -28.03 6.39 15.98
C VAL A 73 -27.06 5.71 16.94
N ASP A 74 -27.55 4.87 17.83
CA ASP A 74 -26.68 4.10 18.76
C ASP A 74 -26.30 2.72 18.20
N THR A 75 -26.98 2.27 17.14
CA THR A 75 -26.76 0.96 16.53
C THR A 75 -26.73 1.04 15.00
N VAL A 76 -25.89 0.22 14.40
CA VAL A 76 -25.80 0.02 12.95
C VAL A 76 -26.14 -1.42 12.59
N SER A 77 -26.47 -1.65 11.31
CA SER A 77 -26.70 -3.00 10.81
C SER A 77 -25.39 -3.81 10.91
N PRO A 78 -25.34 -4.91 11.70
CA PRO A 78 -24.14 -5.70 11.85
C PRO A 78 -23.87 -6.52 10.59
N THR A 79 -22.61 -6.77 10.32
CA THR A 79 -22.19 -7.70 9.26
C THR A 79 -22.18 -9.13 9.77
N GLY A 80 -22.48 -10.09 8.90
CA GLY A 80 -22.30 -11.51 9.21
C GLY A 80 -20.82 -11.92 9.33
N VAL A 81 -20.60 -13.22 9.57
CA VAL A 81 -19.25 -13.80 9.79
C VAL A 81 -18.24 -13.57 8.66
N ASN A 82 -18.72 -13.35 7.44
CA ASN A 82 -17.88 -13.12 6.26
C ASN A 82 -17.41 -11.66 6.14
N GLY A 83 -18.02 -10.72 6.88
CA GLY A 83 -17.76 -9.29 6.76
C GLY A 83 -18.22 -8.70 5.42
N THR A 84 -17.90 -7.43 5.20
CA THR A 84 -18.07 -6.77 3.91
C THR A 84 -16.87 -5.89 3.59
N SER A 85 -16.46 -5.86 2.33
CA SER A 85 -15.57 -4.84 1.77
C SER A 85 -16.34 -3.80 0.96
N ASP A 86 -17.61 -4.06 0.65
CA ASP A 86 -18.49 -3.08 0.06
C ASP A 86 -18.96 -2.12 1.15
N MET A 87 -18.53 -0.87 1.06
CA MET A 87 -18.85 0.18 2.01
C MET A 87 -20.13 0.94 1.65
N THR A 88 -20.90 0.46 0.66
CA THR A 88 -22.23 1.01 0.33
C THR A 88 -23.37 0.32 1.09
N SER A 89 -23.10 -0.86 1.66
CA SER A 89 -24.06 -1.73 2.36
C SER A 89 -23.32 -2.66 3.33
N PRO A 90 -23.86 -3.02 4.50
CA PRO A 90 -25.20 -2.69 5.02
C PRO A 90 -25.28 -1.31 5.68
N VAL A 91 -24.14 -0.64 5.86
CA VAL A 91 -24.05 0.75 6.33
C VAL A 91 -23.46 1.57 5.19
N LEU A 92 -24.11 2.68 4.82
CA LEU A 92 -23.68 3.55 3.73
C LEU A 92 -22.50 4.44 4.20
N LEU A 93 -21.31 3.83 4.27
CA LEU A 93 -20.09 4.53 4.64
C LEU A 93 -19.42 5.21 3.45
N TYR A 94 -19.58 4.66 2.25
CA TYR A 94 -19.14 5.25 0.99
C TYR A 94 -20.36 5.64 0.15
N ASN A 95 -20.41 6.90 -0.27
CA ASN A 95 -21.41 7.41 -1.20
C ASN A 95 -20.70 8.03 -2.42
N SER A 96 -20.99 7.52 -3.63
CA SER A 96 -20.43 8.01 -4.89
C SER A 96 -20.99 9.36 -5.33
N ALA A 97 -22.12 9.79 -4.75
CA ALA A 97 -22.75 11.08 -4.98
C ALA A 97 -23.10 11.75 -3.62
N PRO A 98 -22.09 12.20 -2.86
CA PRO A 98 -22.31 12.75 -1.52
C PRO A 98 -23.09 14.07 -1.59
N SER A 99 -23.96 14.27 -0.61
CA SER A 99 -24.74 15.50 -0.41
C SER A 99 -24.71 15.93 1.05
N ALA A 100 -25.25 17.11 1.37
CA ALA A 100 -25.33 17.59 2.75
C ALA A 100 -26.15 16.66 3.66
N THR A 101 -27.14 15.95 3.11
CA THR A 101 -28.00 15.00 3.84
C THR A 101 -27.57 13.54 3.71
N ALA A 102 -26.62 13.25 2.82
CA ALA A 102 -26.06 11.91 2.61
C ALA A 102 -24.55 12.01 2.34
N PRO A 103 -23.74 12.34 3.38
CA PRO A 103 -22.29 12.47 3.21
C PRO A 103 -21.61 11.11 2.97
N THR A 104 -20.33 11.16 2.62
CA THR A 104 -19.45 9.97 2.57
C THR A 104 -18.48 10.01 3.75
N TYR A 105 -18.29 8.88 4.42
CA TYR A 105 -17.44 8.73 5.60
C TYR A 105 -16.12 8.04 5.26
N LEU A 106 -16.14 7.16 4.25
CA LEU A 106 -14.97 6.55 3.65
C LEU A 106 -14.66 7.16 2.29
N ARG A 107 -13.38 7.04 1.89
CA ARG A 107 -12.88 7.55 0.60
C ARG A 107 -13.05 6.58 -0.56
N ASN A 108 -13.16 5.28 -0.27
CA ASN A 108 -13.13 4.22 -1.27
C ASN A 108 -14.10 3.10 -0.90
N SER A 109 -14.72 2.51 -1.92
CA SER A 109 -15.41 1.23 -1.88
C SER A 109 -15.13 0.49 -3.21
N PRO A 110 -14.80 -0.82 -3.21
CA PRO A 110 -14.58 -1.64 -2.03
C PRO A 110 -13.27 -1.31 -1.31
N THR A 111 -13.18 -1.68 -0.04
CA THR A 111 -11.93 -1.69 0.74
C THR A 111 -11.05 -2.89 0.34
N GLN A 112 -9.77 -2.87 0.73
CA GLN A 112 -8.84 -3.95 0.39
C GLN A 112 -9.17 -5.25 1.16
N TRP A 113 -9.63 -5.13 2.40
CA TRP A 113 -10.13 -6.25 3.20
C TRP A 113 -11.61 -6.08 3.55
N ALA A 114 -12.24 -7.18 3.96
CA ALA A 114 -13.60 -7.17 4.47
C ALA A 114 -13.59 -7.02 6.00
N TYR A 115 -14.52 -6.23 6.52
CA TYR A 115 -14.61 -5.94 7.95
C TYR A 115 -15.87 -6.55 8.53
N VAL A 116 -15.74 -7.14 9.71
CA VAL A 116 -16.86 -7.61 10.53
C VAL A 116 -17.03 -6.66 11.69
N TRP A 117 -18.22 -6.08 11.85
CA TRP A 117 -18.59 -5.27 13.01
C TRP A 117 -19.87 -5.77 13.67
N ASP A 118 -19.99 -5.47 14.96
CA ASP A 118 -21.20 -5.72 15.74
C ASP A 118 -22.22 -4.57 15.63
N ALA A 119 -23.36 -4.70 16.31
CA ALA A 119 -24.43 -3.70 16.25
C ALA A 119 -24.01 -2.33 16.80
N THR A 120 -22.94 -2.22 17.60
CA THR A 120 -22.42 -0.95 18.12
C THR A 120 -21.48 -0.25 17.12
N GLY A 121 -21.22 -0.86 15.96
CA GLY A 121 -20.26 -0.34 14.98
C GLY A 121 -18.80 -0.63 15.35
N ARG A 122 -18.55 -1.45 16.37
CA ARG A 122 -17.21 -1.92 16.70
C ARG A 122 -16.81 -3.04 15.75
N ILE A 123 -15.68 -2.86 15.07
CA ILE A 123 -15.11 -3.92 14.24
C ILE A 123 -14.50 -5.00 15.15
N THR A 124 -14.89 -6.25 14.91
CA THR A 124 -14.51 -7.44 15.68
C THR A 124 -13.56 -8.37 14.94
N SER A 125 -13.56 -8.37 13.60
CA SER A 125 -12.59 -9.13 12.80
C SER A 125 -12.36 -8.55 11.40
N VAL A 126 -11.22 -8.91 10.82
CA VAL A 126 -10.87 -8.60 9.42
C VAL A 126 -10.82 -9.92 8.64
N ARG A 127 -11.37 -9.91 7.42
CA ARG A 127 -11.49 -11.07 6.52
C ARG A 127 -10.93 -10.73 5.14
N PRO A 128 -10.49 -11.74 4.36
CA PRO A 128 -10.18 -11.51 2.96
C PRO A 128 -11.41 -10.98 2.22
N ALA A 129 -11.26 -9.90 1.47
CA ALA A 129 -12.29 -9.43 0.55
C ALA A 129 -12.38 -10.35 -0.68
N ALA A 130 -13.54 -10.41 -1.34
CA ALA A 130 -13.68 -11.14 -2.60
C ALA A 130 -12.73 -10.55 -3.66
N GLY A 131 -11.79 -11.36 -4.16
CA GLY A 131 -10.76 -10.91 -5.10
C GLY A 131 -9.66 -10.02 -4.48
N GLY A 132 -9.68 -9.81 -3.15
CA GLY A 132 -8.67 -9.07 -2.42
C GLY A 132 -7.50 -9.95 -1.94
N PRO A 133 -6.42 -9.34 -1.42
CA PRO A 133 -5.32 -10.08 -0.83
C PRO A 133 -5.73 -10.79 0.47
N ALA A 134 -4.96 -11.82 0.84
CA ALA A 134 -5.10 -12.44 2.15
C ALA A 134 -4.85 -11.40 3.27
N VAL A 135 -5.45 -11.64 4.44
CA VAL A 135 -5.19 -10.81 5.64
C VAL A 135 -3.75 -11.09 6.11
N PRO A 136 -2.88 -10.08 6.23
CA PRO A 136 -1.52 -10.26 6.73
C PRO A 136 -1.54 -10.78 8.17
N SER A 137 -0.64 -11.69 8.54
CA SER A 137 -0.59 -12.31 9.88
C SER A 137 -0.42 -11.33 11.04
N GLY A 138 0.15 -10.14 10.78
CA GLY A 138 0.30 -9.08 11.77
C GLY A 138 -0.88 -8.11 11.87
N CYS A 139 -1.93 -8.29 11.06
CA CYS A 139 -3.12 -7.45 11.14
C CYS A 139 -4.04 -7.94 12.26
N VAL A 140 -3.97 -7.27 13.40
CA VAL A 140 -4.81 -7.56 14.57
C VAL A 140 -5.78 -6.42 14.82
N VAL A 141 -7.02 -6.79 15.09
CA VAL A 141 -8.07 -5.84 15.50
C VAL A 141 -7.88 -5.60 17.00
N SER A 142 -7.61 -4.36 17.39
CA SER A 142 -7.36 -4.04 18.80
C SER A 142 -8.69 -3.89 19.53
N GLY A 143 -9.10 -4.93 20.26
CA GLY A 143 -10.29 -4.86 21.11
C GLY A 143 -11.08 -6.17 21.23
N GLY A 144 -10.41 -7.32 21.32
CA GLY A 144 -11.01 -8.55 21.85
C GLY A 144 -10.84 -8.62 23.36
#